data_AF-A0A7X8HT26-F1
#
_entry.id   AF-A0A7X8HT26-F1
#
_cell.length_a   1.000
_cell.length_b   1.000
_cell.length_c   1.000
_cell.angle_alpha   90.00
_cell.angle_beta   90.00
_cell.angle_gamma   90.00
#
_symmetry.space_group_name_H-M   'P 1'
#
loop_
_entity.id
_entity.type
_entity.pdbx_description
1 polymer ?
#
loop_
_entity_poly.entity_id
_entity_poly.type
_entity_poly.pdbx_seq_one_letter_code
_entity_poly.pdbx_strand_id
1 'polypeptide(L)'
;MKLLIVNGPNLNLLGEREVTMYGTIPFHVYLEQLRQKYTALTIDYKQSNHEGELIEALHQAHGNYHGIILNPGAYTHTSIAICDAIKAINVPVVEVHISQIMAREPFRKQSFISPVCKGCIFGFGLDSYRLAIESFIQ
;
A
#
# COMPACT_ATOMS: atom_id res chain seq x y z
N MET A 1 1.55 -18.20 4.45
CA MET A 1 1.60 -16.82 4.97
C MET A 1 0.50 -16.00 4.32
N LYS A 2 -0.15 -15.09 5.06
CA LYS A 2 -1.28 -14.28 4.58
C LYS A 2 -0.93 -12.80 4.60
N LEU A 3 -1.01 -12.13 3.46
CA LEU A 3 -0.70 -10.72 3.28
C LEU A 3 -1.94 -9.95 2.81
N LEU A 4 -2.07 -8.71 3.27
CA LEU A 4 -3.14 -7.80 2.85
C LEU A 4 -2.54 -6.64 2.07
N ILE A 5 -3.04 -6.39 0.86
CA ILE A 5 -2.77 -5.15 0.13
C ILE A 5 -3.93 -4.18 0.40
N VAL A 6 -3.60 -2.98 0.89
CA VAL A 6 -4.56 -1.91 1.15
C VAL A 6 -4.21 -0.69 0.31
N ASN A 7 -5.13 -0.29 -0.56
CA ASN A 7 -4.98 0.87 -1.43
C ASN A 7 -5.96 1.98 -1.05
N GLY A 8 -5.43 3.17 -0.82
CA GLY A 8 -6.19 4.37 -0.50
C GLY A 8 -6.79 5.07 -1.73
N PRO A 9 -7.10 6.37 -1.60
CA PRO A 9 -7.90 7.10 -2.55
C PRO A 9 -7.26 7.21 -3.93
N ASN A 10 -8.11 7.16 -4.95
CA ASN A 10 -7.81 7.26 -6.38
C ASN A 10 -7.00 6.10 -7.00
N LEU A 11 -6.51 5.15 -6.21
CA LEU A 11 -5.76 4.01 -6.74
C LEU A 11 -6.64 3.00 -7.49
N ASN A 12 -7.96 3.07 -7.32
CA ASN A 12 -8.92 2.38 -8.18
C ASN A 12 -8.87 2.86 -9.64
N LEU A 13 -8.36 4.06 -9.90
CA LEU A 13 -8.29 4.68 -11.23
C LEU A 13 -6.93 4.47 -11.91
N LEU A 14 -6.07 3.60 -11.37
CA LEU A 14 -4.80 3.24 -12.01
C LEU A 14 -5.05 2.62 -13.39
N GLY A 15 -4.26 3.05 -14.39
CA GLY A 15 -4.42 2.65 -15.79
C GLY A 15 -5.37 3.56 -16.59
N GLU A 16 -6.19 4.38 -15.94
CA GLU A 16 -7.12 5.31 -16.60
C GLU A 16 -6.68 6.77 -16.50
N ARG A 17 -5.99 7.15 -15.41
CA ARG A 17 -5.55 8.53 -15.14
C ARG A 17 -4.03 8.64 -15.03
N GLU A 18 -3.46 9.77 -15.49
CA GLU A 18 -2.04 10.14 -15.33
C GLU A 18 -1.08 8.99 -15.75
N VAL A 19 -1.42 8.35 -16.87
CA VAL A 19 -0.77 7.14 -17.40
C VAL A 19 0.75 7.29 -17.55
N THR A 20 1.23 8.49 -17.88
CA THR A 20 2.66 8.79 -17.99
C THR A 20 3.41 8.70 -16.66
N MET A 21 2.72 8.92 -15.53
CA MET A 21 3.30 8.86 -14.17
C MET A 21 3.09 7.51 -13.48
N TYR A 22 1.96 6.83 -13.72
CA TYR A 22 1.59 5.62 -12.98
C TYR A 22 1.53 4.33 -13.83
N GLY A 23 1.71 4.45 -15.14
CA GLY A 23 1.62 3.33 -16.09
C GLY A 23 0.19 3.07 -16.60
N THR A 24 0.10 2.19 -17.59
CA THR A 24 -1.15 1.80 -18.27
C THR A 24 -1.87 0.61 -17.64
N ILE A 25 -1.21 -0.10 -16.72
CA ILE A 25 -1.73 -1.37 -16.19
C ILE A 25 -2.67 -1.09 -15.01
N PRO A 26 -3.95 -1.49 -15.08
CA PRO A 26 -4.85 -1.41 -13.94
C PRO A 26 -4.37 -2.27 -12.79
N PHE A 27 -4.59 -1.83 -11.55
CA PHE A 27 -4.07 -2.54 -10.38
C PHE A 27 -4.59 -3.98 -10.26
N HIS A 28 -5.85 -4.23 -10.63
CA HIS A 28 -6.43 -5.58 -10.58
C HIS A 28 -5.70 -6.58 -11.50
N VAL A 29 -5.23 -6.13 -12.67
CA VAL A 29 -4.44 -6.97 -13.58
C VAL A 29 -3.10 -7.32 -12.94
N TYR A 30 -2.44 -6.35 -12.32
CA TYR A 30 -1.16 -6.57 -11.64
C TYR A 30 -1.30 -7.44 -10.38
N LEU A 31 -2.40 -7.29 -9.63
CA LEU A 31 -2.71 -8.13 -8.48
C LEU A 31 -2.78 -9.62 -8.87
N GLU A 32 -3.41 -9.94 -9.99
CA GLU A 32 -3.46 -11.33 -10.47
C GLU A 32 -2.07 -11.85 -10.86
N GLN A 33 -1.20 -11.02 -11.42
CA GLN A 33 0.20 -11.39 -11.67
C GLN A 33 0.96 -11.69 -10.38
N LEU A 34 0.74 -10.89 -9.32
CA LEU A 34 1.33 -11.15 -8.00
C LEU A 34 0.81 -12.48 -7.43
N ARG A 35 -0.49 -12.74 -7.50
CA ARG A 35 -1.10 -14.00 -7.03
C ARG A 35 -0.56 -15.22 -7.78
N GLN A 36 -0.38 -15.11 -9.10
CA GLN A 36 0.21 -16.17 -9.92
C GLN A 36 1.70 -16.38 -9.60
N LYS A 37 2.44 -15.31 -9.29
CA LYS A 37 3.86 -15.40 -8.93
C LYS A 37 4.08 -16.00 -7.54
N TYR A 38 3.21 -15.69 -6.58
CA TYR A 38 3.36 -16.08 -5.18
C TYR A 38 2.26 -17.07 -4.75
N THR A 39 2.15 -18.20 -5.43
CA THR A 39 1.06 -19.19 -5.21
C THR A 39 1.03 -19.80 -3.82
N ALA A 40 2.15 -19.79 -3.08
CA ALA A 40 2.23 -20.25 -1.69
C ALA A 40 1.72 -19.20 -0.67
N LEU A 41 1.40 -17.99 -1.12
CA LEU A 41 0.89 -16.91 -0.29
C LEU A 41 -0.60 -16.69 -0.55
N THR A 42 -1.33 -16.31 0.50
CA THR A 42 -2.66 -15.74 0.34
C THR A 42 -2.52 -14.22 0.29
N ILE A 43 -2.87 -13.61 -0.84
CA ILE A 43 -2.83 -12.16 -1.05
C ILE A 43 -4.26 -11.64 -1.18
N ASP A 44 -4.75 -11.04 -0.09
CA ASP A 44 -6.04 -10.35 -0.07
C ASP A 44 -5.86 -8.89 -0.45
N TYR A 45 -6.94 -8.27 -0.92
CA TYR A 45 -6.92 -6.90 -1.44
C TYR A 45 -8.14 -6.11 -0.98
N LYS A 46 -7.90 -4.89 -0.51
CA LYS A 46 -8.90 -3.88 -0.24
C LYS A 46 -8.49 -2.55 -0.86
N GLN A 47 -9.43 -1.88 -1.48
CA GLN A 47 -9.29 -0.49 -1.90
C GLN A 47 -10.44 0.33 -1.32
N SER A 48 -10.15 1.56 -0.90
CA SER A 48 -11.19 2.52 -0.58
C SER A 48 -10.73 3.97 -0.77
N ASN A 49 -11.69 4.83 -1.11
CA ASN A 49 -11.50 6.28 -1.08
C ASN A 49 -11.81 6.88 0.30
N HIS A 50 -12.43 6.11 1.20
CA HIS A 50 -12.82 6.54 2.54
C HIS A 50 -11.75 6.18 3.57
N GLU A 51 -11.26 7.18 4.30
CA GLU A 51 -10.23 6.99 5.33
C GLU A 51 -10.64 5.96 6.39
N GLY A 52 -11.89 6.03 6.86
CA GLY A 52 -12.42 5.09 7.86
C GLY A 52 -12.39 3.64 7.41
N GLU A 53 -12.67 3.35 6.14
CA GLU A 53 -12.60 1.97 5.63
C GLU A 53 -11.17 1.42 5.58
N LEU A 54 -10.17 2.29 5.35
CA LEU A 54 -8.77 1.90 5.40
C LEU A 54 -8.37 1.58 6.85
N ILE A 55 -8.83 2.40 7.81
CA ILE A 55 -8.62 2.16 9.24
C ILE A 55 -9.28 0.85 9.68
N GLU A 56 -10.52 0.59 9.26
CA GLU A 56 -11.19 -0.69 9.53
C GLU A 56 -10.42 -1.88 8.94
N ALA A 57 -9.91 -1.76 7.71
CA ALA A 57 -9.09 -2.82 7.11
C ALA A 57 -7.80 -3.08 7.91
N LEU A 58 -7.13 -2.03 8.41
CA LEU A 58 -5.96 -2.16 9.28
C LEU A 58 -6.32 -2.87 10.60
N HIS A 59 -7.40 -2.46 11.26
CA HIS A 59 -7.83 -3.08 12.51
C HIS A 59 -8.28 -4.54 12.32
N GLN A 60 -9.01 -4.85 11.26
CA GLN A 60 -9.42 -6.22 10.93
C GLN A 60 -8.23 -7.10 10.56
N ALA A 61 -7.14 -6.52 10.08
CA ALA A 61 -5.94 -7.28 9.79
C ALA A 61 -5.24 -7.80 11.05
N HIS A 62 -5.45 -7.16 12.19
CA HIS A 62 -4.89 -7.53 13.49
C HIS A 62 -5.18 -9.01 13.82
N GLY A 63 -4.12 -9.79 14.06
CA GLY A 63 -4.23 -11.23 14.38
C GLY A 63 -4.61 -12.14 13.20
N ASN A 64 -4.95 -11.59 12.03
CA ASN A 64 -5.41 -12.36 10.86
C ASN A 64 -4.39 -12.39 9.71
N TYR A 65 -3.44 -11.45 9.70
CA TYR A 65 -2.45 -11.31 8.63
C TYR A 65 -1.03 -11.27 9.21
N HIS A 66 -0.07 -11.67 8.37
CA HIS A 66 1.35 -11.68 8.69
C HIS A 66 2.03 -10.37 8.28
N GLY A 67 1.40 -9.59 7.39
CA GLY A 67 1.91 -8.31 6.91
C GLY A 67 0.89 -7.57 6.08
N ILE A 68 1.04 -6.24 6.03
CA ILE A 68 0.21 -5.35 5.25
C ILE A 68 1.10 -4.56 4.29
N ILE A 69 0.72 -4.51 3.02
CA ILE A 69 1.29 -3.61 2.03
C ILE A 69 0.30 -2.47 1.86
N LEU A 70 0.66 -1.27 2.31
CA LEU A 70 -0.22 -0.12 2.33
C LEU A 70 0.26 0.93 1.33
N ASN A 71 -0.59 1.28 0.37
CA ASN A 71 -0.44 2.52 -0.37
C ASN A 71 -1.58 3.47 0.02
N PRO A 72 -1.35 4.44 0.93
CA PRO A 72 -2.41 5.33 1.41
C PRO A 72 -2.79 6.42 0.39
N GLY A 73 -2.16 6.47 -0.78
CA GLY A 73 -2.36 7.55 -1.74
C GLY A 73 -2.07 8.91 -1.10
N ALA A 74 -2.97 9.88 -1.28
CA ALA A 74 -2.81 11.21 -0.70
C ALA A 74 -2.86 11.23 0.84
N TYR A 75 -3.51 10.26 1.49
CA TYR A 75 -3.59 10.19 2.96
C TYR A 75 -2.22 10.00 3.63
N THR A 76 -1.23 9.55 2.86
CA THR A 76 0.18 9.55 3.26
C THR A 76 0.61 10.89 3.87
N HIS A 77 0.12 11.98 3.28
CA HIS A 77 0.57 13.34 3.57
C HIS A 77 -0.40 14.10 4.47
N THR A 78 -1.52 13.50 4.88
CA THR A 78 -2.58 14.21 5.60
C THR A 78 -3.17 13.44 6.78
N SER A 79 -3.11 12.11 6.78
CA SER A 79 -3.83 11.29 7.76
C SER A 79 -2.97 10.93 8.97
N ILE A 80 -3.21 11.64 10.06
CA ILE A 80 -2.73 11.23 11.39
C ILE A 80 -3.54 10.01 11.88
N ALA A 81 -4.82 9.90 11.51
CA ALA A 81 -5.69 8.82 11.93
C ALA A 81 -5.21 7.45 11.43
N ILE A 82 -4.78 7.33 10.17
CA ILE A 82 -4.18 6.09 9.64
C ILE A 82 -2.84 5.80 10.31
N CYS A 83 -2.01 6.82 10.57
CA CYS A 83 -0.77 6.65 11.33
C CYS A 83 -1.04 6.01 12.70
N ASP A 84 -2.02 6.52 13.45
CA ASP A 84 -2.35 5.98 14.76
C ASP A 84 -3.01 4.60 14.69
N ALA A 85 -3.81 4.32 13.65
CA ALA A 85 -4.34 2.97 13.39
C ALA A 85 -3.23 1.94 13.15
N ILE A 86 -2.14 2.31 12.45
CA ILE A 86 -0.98 1.44 12.26
C ILE A 86 -0.27 1.17 13.59
N LYS A 87 -0.09 2.19 14.43
CA LYS A 87 0.50 2.01 15.78
C LYS A 87 -0.34 1.12 16.69
N ALA A 88 -1.65 1.08 16.48
CA ALA A 88 -2.59 0.32 17.30
C ALA A 88 -2.64 -1.18 16.96
N ILE A 89 -1.99 -1.64 15.88
CA ILE A 89 -1.96 -3.04 15.47
C ILE A 89 -0.57 -3.66 15.64
N ASN A 90 -0.52 -4.99 15.80
CA ASN A 90 0.74 -5.74 15.91
C ASN A 90 1.22 -6.30 14.57
N VAL A 91 0.49 -6.07 13.48
CA VAL A 91 0.81 -6.59 12.15
C VAL A 91 1.75 -5.60 11.46
N PRO A 92 2.92 -6.04 10.98
CA PRO A 92 3.87 -5.16 10.33
C PRO A 92 3.32 -4.59 9.01
N VAL A 93 3.48 -3.29 8.81
CA VAL A 93 3.02 -2.56 7.62
C VAL A 93 4.23 -2.08 6.80
N VAL A 94 4.20 -2.28 5.49
CA VAL A 94 5.16 -1.70 4.55
C VAL A 94 4.43 -0.67 3.69
N GLU A 95 4.90 0.58 3.74
CA GLU A 95 4.35 1.65 2.91
C GLU A 95 4.88 1.56 1.47
N VAL A 96 3.99 1.67 0.50
CA VAL A 96 4.34 1.60 -0.92
C VAL A 96 3.78 2.80 -1.68
N HIS A 97 4.59 3.38 -2.55
CA HIS A 97 4.14 4.33 -3.57
C HIS A 97 4.68 3.98 -4.95
N ILE A 98 3.81 4.05 -5.95
CA ILE A 98 4.15 3.80 -7.36
C ILE A 98 5.14 4.86 -7.87
N SER A 99 4.88 6.13 -7.57
CA SER A 99 5.75 7.25 -7.95
C SER A 99 6.81 7.54 -6.89
N GLN A 100 7.93 8.15 -7.29
CA GLN A 100 8.96 8.64 -6.37
C GLN A 100 8.46 9.90 -5.65
N ILE A 101 7.92 9.76 -4.44
CA ILE A 101 7.32 10.88 -3.70
C ILE A 101 8.32 12.00 -3.38
N MET A 102 9.62 11.68 -3.27
CA MET A 102 10.66 12.67 -2.99
C MET A 102 10.98 13.58 -4.19
N ALA A 103 10.65 13.14 -5.40
CA ALA A 103 10.82 13.91 -6.63
C ALA A 103 9.60 14.80 -6.94
N ARG A 104 8.57 14.76 -6.09
CA ARG A 104 7.30 15.44 -6.29
C ARG A 104 7.20 16.75 -5.48
N GLU A 105 6.01 17.34 -5.49
CA GLU A 105 5.70 18.60 -4.81
C GLU A 105 6.11 18.56 -3.33
N PRO A 106 6.46 19.70 -2.70
CA PRO A 106 6.97 19.73 -1.32
C PRO A 106 6.06 19.00 -0.31
N PHE A 107 4.74 19.13 -0.43
CA PHE A 107 3.79 18.48 0.46
C PHE A 107 3.78 16.94 0.36
N ARG A 108 4.37 16.36 -0.69
CA ARG A 108 4.49 14.90 -0.85
C ARG A 108 5.77 14.31 -0.28
N LYS A 109 6.72 15.16 0.12
CA LYS A 109 8.01 14.74 0.68
C LYS A 109 7.91 14.34 2.15
N GLN A 110 6.80 14.69 2.81
CA GLN A 110 6.50 14.28 4.18
C GLN A 110 5.44 13.18 4.17
N SER A 111 5.77 12.05 4.76
CA SER A 111 4.82 10.98 5.06
C SER A 111 4.57 10.93 6.56
N PHE A 112 3.31 11.00 6.98
CA PHE A 112 2.91 10.70 8.36
C PHE A 112 2.89 9.19 8.62
N ILE A 113 2.93 8.38 7.56
CA ILE A 113 2.80 6.93 7.60
C ILE A 113 4.17 6.24 7.71
N SER A 114 5.18 6.72 6.97
CA SER A 114 6.50 6.08 6.93
C SER A 114 7.14 5.87 8.30
N PRO A 115 7.07 6.83 9.26
CA PRO A 115 7.72 6.66 10.56
C PRO A 115 7.18 5.51 11.41
N VAL A 116 5.98 5.00 11.12
CA VAL A 116 5.33 3.93 11.89
C VAL A 116 5.29 2.59 11.17
N CYS A 117 5.76 2.53 9.93
CA CYS A 117 5.83 1.32 9.13
C CYS A 117 7.12 0.54 9.41
N LYS A 118 7.10 -0.78 9.16
CA LYS A 118 8.29 -1.65 9.14
C LYS A 118 9.34 -1.16 8.13
N GLY A 119 8.87 -0.60 7.02
CA GLY A 119 9.71 -0.05 5.95
C GLY A 119 8.86 0.66 4.91
N CYS A 120 9.53 1.29 3.95
CA CYS A 120 8.88 2.00 2.85
C CYS A 120 9.59 1.79 1.51
N ILE A 121 8.82 1.77 0.42
CA ILE A 121 9.31 1.55 -0.95
C ILE A 121 8.59 2.52 -1.89
N PHE A 122 9.35 3.43 -2.51
CA PHE A 122 8.81 4.49 -3.37
C PHE A 122 9.48 4.52 -4.74
N GLY A 123 8.68 4.66 -5.79
CA GLY A 123 9.18 5.04 -7.12
C GLY A 123 9.59 3.91 -8.06
N PHE A 124 9.36 2.65 -7.68
CA PHE A 124 9.60 1.50 -8.57
C PHE A 124 8.35 1.10 -9.36
N GLY A 125 7.39 2.02 -9.50
CA GLY A 125 6.12 1.73 -10.16
C GLY A 125 5.34 0.65 -9.41
N LEU A 126 4.60 -0.17 -10.15
CA LEU A 126 3.88 -1.33 -9.60
C LEU A 126 4.82 -2.37 -8.96
N ASP A 127 6.09 -2.44 -9.39
CA ASP A 127 7.05 -3.38 -8.81
C ASP A 127 7.34 -3.13 -7.32
N SER A 128 7.02 -1.93 -6.83
CA SER A 128 7.08 -1.59 -5.40
C SER A 128 6.22 -2.54 -4.53
N TYR A 129 5.07 -3.02 -5.03
CA TYR A 129 4.25 -3.99 -4.29
C TYR A 129 4.90 -5.37 -4.24
N ARG A 130 5.55 -5.80 -5.34
CA ARG A 130 6.32 -7.05 -5.36
C ARG A 130 7.47 -6.98 -4.36
N LEU A 131 8.23 -5.90 -4.36
CA LEU A 131 9.33 -5.68 -3.41
C LEU A 131 8.83 -5.69 -1.96
N ALA A 132 7.66 -5.11 -1.69
CA ALA A 132 7.05 -5.15 -0.37
C ALA A 132 6.68 -6.58 0.06
N ILE A 133 6.12 -7.39 -0.85
CA ILE A 133 5.84 -8.82 -0.61
C ILE A 133 7.12 -9.59 -0.26
N GLU A 134 8.20 -9.41 -1.03
CA GLU A 134 9.50 -10.05 -0.77
C GLU A 134 10.06 -9.72 0.63
N SER A 135 9.82 -8.51 1.14
CA SER A 135 10.27 -8.09 2.48
C SER A 135 9.62 -8.86 3.64
N PHE A 136 8.57 -9.67 3.37
CA PHE A 136 7.91 -10.54 4.34
C PHE A 136 8.29 -12.02 4.20
N ILE A 137 8.96 -12.43 3.12
CA ILE A 137 9.23 -13.84 2.80
C ILE A 137 10.63 -14.27 3.25
N GLN A 138 11.53 -13.32 3.54
CA GLN A 138 12.89 -13.61 4.02
C GLN A 138 12.91 -14.30 5.39
#